data_AF-A0A421BXM1-F1
#
_entry.id   AF-A0A421BXM1-F1
#
_cell.length_a   1.000
_cell.length_b   1.000
_cell.length_c   1.000
_cell.angle_alpha   90.00
_cell.angle_beta   90.00
_cell.angle_gamma   90.00
#
_symmetry.space_group_name_H-M   'P 1'
#
loop_
_entity.id
_entity.type
_entity.pdbx_description
1 polymer ?
#
loop_
_entity_poly.entity_id
_entity_poly.type
_entity_poly.pdbx_seq_one_letter_code
_entity_poly.pdbx_strand_id
1 'polypeptide(L)' 'MTPSDIAAIIALYNQRRRMKCGARTRKGTPCKMWPEPGKRRCRLHGGLSTGPKTTEGIERIRAAQKRRGAKHHEEHDRGH' A
#
# COMPACT_ATOMS: atom_id res chain seq x y z
N MET A 1 6.66 4.34 30.76
CA MET A 1 6.52 4.61 29.32
C MET A 1 5.05 4.73 29.01
N THR A 2 4.62 5.89 28.57
CA THR A 2 3.26 6.16 28.13
C THR A 2 3.01 5.55 26.75
N PRO A 3 1.75 5.34 26.34
CA PRO A 3 1.41 4.98 24.96
C PRO A 3 1.99 5.96 23.91
N SER A 4 2.13 7.24 24.26
CA SER A 4 2.78 8.26 23.43
C SER A 4 4.28 8.02 23.26
N ASP A 5 4.98 7.58 24.31
CA ASP A 5 6.42 7.31 24.25
C ASP A 5 6.73 6.13 23.31
N ILE A 6 5.88 5.09 23.33
CA ILE A 6 6.00 3.94 22.42
C ILE A 6 5.76 4.38 20.96
N ALA A 7 4.73 5.20 20.72
CA ALA A 7 4.44 5.72 19.38
C ALA A 7 5.59 6.59 18.83
N ALA A 8 6.22 7.41 19.69
CA ALA A 8 7.37 8.23 19.32
C ALA A 8 8.60 7.38 18.95
N ILE A 9 8.89 6.32 19.71
CA ILE A 9 10.00 5.39 19.40
C ILE A 9 9.75 4.68 18.06
N ILE A 10 8.52 4.19 17.82
CA ILE A 10 8.16 3.54 16.55
C ILE A 10 8.27 4.53 15.38
N ALA A 11 7.85 5.78 15.56
CA ALA A 11 7.95 6.81 14.53
C ALA A 11 9.42 7.15 14.18
N LEU A 12 10.28 7.32 15.19
CA LEU A 12 11.72 7.57 15.03
C LEU A 12 12.42 6.39 14.35
N TYR A 13 12.10 5.16 14.75
CA TYR A 13 12.64 3.95 14.15
C TYR A 13 12.24 3.81 12.67
N ASN A 14 10.97 4.08 12.36
CA ASN A 14 10.48 4.09 10.98
C ASN A 14 11.07 5.24 10.16
N GLN A 15 11.39 6.38 10.77
CA GLN A 15 12.10 7.49 10.12
C GLN A 15 13.55 7.14 9.77
N ARG A 16 14.30 6.54 10.71
CA ARG A 16 15.72 6.18 10.51
C ARG A 16 15.91 5.01 9.53
N ARG A 17 14.90 4.15 9.36
CA ARG A 17 14.88 3.10 8.33
C ARG A 17 14.08 3.46 7.08
N ARG A 18 13.90 4.75 6.77
CA ARG A 18 13.28 5.17 5.50
C ARG A 18 14.18 4.74 4.34
N MET A 19 14.01 3.50 3.88
CA MET A 19 14.58 3.05 2.62
C MET A 19 13.90 3.77 1.47
N LYS A 20 14.56 3.83 0.30
CA LYS A 20 13.92 4.31 -0.92
C LYS A 20 12.64 3.52 -1.19
N CYS A 21 11.67 4.16 -1.86
CA CYS A 21 10.35 3.59 -2.12
C CYS A 21 10.38 2.16 -2.67
N GLY A 22 11.36 1.83 -3.53
CA GLY A 22 11.61 0.47 -4.00
C GLY A 22 10.55 -0.15 -4.90
N ALA A 23 9.39 0.50 -5.09
CA ALA A 23 8.34 0.03 -5.98
C ALA A 23 8.86 -0.10 -7.43
N ARG A 24 8.45 -1.15 -8.14
CA ARG A 24 8.82 -1.35 -9.54
C ARG A 24 8.20 -0.24 -10.38
N THR A 25 9.05 0.53 -11.05
CA THR A 25 8.63 1.57 -11.98
C THR A 25 8.13 0.95 -13.29
N ARG A 26 7.51 1.77 -14.17
CA ARG A 26 7.13 1.33 -15.52
C ARG A 26 8.32 0.83 -16.35
N LYS A 27 9.54 1.29 -16.06
CA LYS A 27 10.79 0.84 -16.71
C LYS A 27 11.35 -0.46 -16.11
N GLY A 28 10.64 -1.08 -15.15
CA GLY A 28 11.07 -2.31 -14.49
C GLY A 28 12.11 -2.12 -13.37
N THR A 29 12.67 -0.93 -13.20
CA THR A 29 13.68 -0.65 -12.17
C THR A 29 13.05 -0.22 -10.84
N PRO A 30 13.73 -0.41 -9.69
CA PRO A 30 13.23 0.05 -8.39
C PRO A 30 13.12 1.57 -8.27
N CYS A 31 12.05 2.05 -7.66
CA CYS A 31 11.84 3.47 -7.43
C CYS A 31 12.87 4.04 -6.42
N LYS A 32 13.60 5.07 -6.87
CA LYS A 32 14.65 5.77 -6.10
C LYS A 32 14.14 6.98 -5.30
N MET A 33 12.85 7.28 -5.37
CA MET A 33 12.22 8.39 -4.63
C MET A 33 12.12 8.06 -3.14
N TRP A 34 12.22 9.07 -2.29
CA TRP A 34 11.96 8.90 -0.85
C TRP A 34 10.48 8.60 -0.58
N PRO A 35 10.17 7.74 0.40
CA PRO A 35 8.80 7.46 0.79
C PRO A 35 8.19 8.62 1.58
N GLU A 36 6.87 8.68 1.65
CA GLU A 36 6.17 9.64 2.50
C GLU A 36 6.46 9.38 4.00
N PRO A 37 6.36 10.40 4.88
CA PRO A 37 6.66 10.23 6.31
C PRO A 37 5.84 9.12 6.95
N GLY A 38 6.51 8.20 7.66
CA GLY A 38 5.87 7.05 8.28
C GLY A 38 5.31 6.02 7.29
N LYS A 39 5.61 6.13 5.99
CA LYS A 39 5.17 5.19 4.95
C LYS A 39 6.36 4.49 4.30
N ARG A 40 6.06 3.40 3.60
CA ARG A 40 7.04 2.58 2.85
C ARG A 40 7.19 3.01 1.39
N ARG A 41 6.25 3.75 0.83
CA ARG A 41 6.21 4.14 -0.59
C ARG A 41 6.12 5.65 -0.75
N CYS A 42 6.56 6.15 -1.91
CA CYS A 42 6.48 7.58 -2.25
C CYS A 42 5.10 7.98 -2.77
N ARG A 43 4.85 9.28 -2.92
CA ARG A 43 3.60 9.82 -3.48
C ARG A 43 3.14 9.16 -4.78
N LEU A 44 4.07 8.82 -5.68
CA LEU A 44 3.74 8.22 -7.00
C LEU A 44 3.39 6.74 -6.92
N HIS A 45 3.75 6.06 -5.83
CA HIS A 45 3.53 4.62 -5.65
C HIS A 45 2.61 4.33 -4.46
N GLY A 46 1.66 5.23 -4.19
CA GLY A 46 0.61 5.04 -3.18
C GLY A 46 0.98 5.51 -1.77
N GLY A 47 2.10 6.20 -1.59
CA GLY A 47 2.48 6.78 -0.29
C GLY A 47 1.48 7.80 0.25
N LEU A 48 0.72 8.46 -0.63
CA LEU A 48 -0.37 9.38 -0.26
C LEU A 48 -1.72 8.68 -0.06
N SER A 49 -1.84 7.38 -0.39
CA SER A 49 -3.10 6.68 -0.20
C SER A 49 -3.36 6.44 1.28
N THR A 50 -4.52 6.88 1.76
CA THR A 50 -4.97 6.61 3.13
C THR A 50 -5.80 5.33 3.25
N GLY A 51 -6.13 4.70 2.13
CA GLY A 51 -7.13 3.63 2.08
C GLY A 51 -8.56 4.13 2.39
N PRO A 52 -9.56 3.24 2.27
CA PRO A 52 -10.92 3.51 2.73
C PRO A 52 -10.95 3.63 4.26
N LYS A 53 -11.65 4.63 4.77
CA LYS A 53 -11.81 4.85 6.22
C LYS A 53 -13.19 4.48 6.75
N THR A 54 -14.16 4.23 5.86
CA THR A 54 -15.54 3.88 6.20
C THR A 54 -15.82 2.42 5.92
N THR A 55 -16.75 1.84 6.67
CA THR A 55 -17.25 0.48 6.47
C THR A 55 -17.78 0.28 5.05
N GLU A 56 -18.63 1.19 4.58
CA GLU A 56 -19.17 1.21 3.22
C GLU A 56 -18.07 1.24 2.14
N GLY A 57 -17.01 2.04 2.37
CA GLY A 57 -15.88 2.14 1.45
C GLY A 57 -15.08 0.83 1.39
N ILE A 58 -14.88 0.19 2.55
CA ILE A 58 -14.23 -1.12 2.66
C ILE A 58 -15.07 -2.19 1.93
N GLU A 59 -16.39 -2.22 2.16
CA GLU A 59 -17.30 -3.17 1.53
C GLU A 59 -17.35 -3.01 0.02
N ARG A 60 -17.39 -1.77 -0.48
CA ARG A 60 -17.35 -1.48 -1.91
C ARG A 60 -16.08 -2.05 -2.57
N ILE A 61 -14.92 -1.87 -1.93
CA ILE A 61 -13.64 -2.41 -2.42
C ILE A 61 -13.63 -3.93 -2.35
N ARG A 62 -14.12 -4.54 -1.26
CA ARG A 62 -14.24 -6.00 -1.12
C ARG A 62 -15.11 -6.61 -2.21
N ALA A 63 -16.29 -6.03 -2.46
CA ALA A 63 -17.19 -6.48 -3.51
C ALA A 63 -16.54 -6.36 -4.91
N ALA A 64 -15.84 -5.26 -5.18
CA ALA A 64 -15.12 -5.07 -6.44
C ALA A 64 -14.01 -6.13 -6.63
N GLN A 65 -13.24 -6.44 -5.58
CA GLN A 65 -12.20 -7.48 -5.63
C GLN A 65 -12.80 -8.87 -5.87
N LYS A 66 -13.90 -9.23 -5.19
CA LYS A 66 -14.60 -10.50 -5.39
C LYS A 66 -15.04 -10.68 -6.85
N ARG A 67 -15.65 -9.63 -7.43
CA ARG A 67 -16.06 -9.64 -8.85
C ARG A 67 -14.86 -9.80 -9.79
N ARG A 68 -13.76 -9.07 -9.55
CA ARG A 68 -12.55 -9.20 -10.38
C ARG A 68 -11.96 -10.61 -10.30
N GLY A 69 -11.94 -11.21 -9.10
CA GLY A 69 -11.49 -12.58 -8.90
C GLY A 69 -12.33 -13.57 -9.71
N ALA A 70 -13.66 -13.53 -9.58
CA ALA A 70 -14.56 -14.41 -10.30
C ALA A 70 -14.36 -14.35 -11.82
N LYS A 71 -14.23 -13.14 -12.39
CA LYS A 71 -13.94 -12.96 -13.82
C LYS A 71 -12.62 -13.61 -14.25
N HIS A 72 -11.59 -13.49 -13.43
CA HIS A 72 -10.28 -14.09 -13.72
C HIS A 72 -10.32 -15.62 -13.66
N HIS A 73 -11.07 -16.20 -12.71
CA HIS A 73 -11.29 -17.65 -12.67
C HIS A 73 -12.04 -18.12 -13.91
N GLU A 74 -13.13 -17.45 -14.29
CA GLU A 74 -13.91 -17.75 -15.50
C GLU A 74 -13.06 -17.64 -16.78
N GLU A 75 -12.19 -16.63 -16.89
CA GLU A 75 -11.26 -16.50 -18.02
C GLU A 75 -10.23 -17.63 -18.05
N HIS A 76 -9.63 -17.97 -16.90
CA HIS A 76 -8.69 -19.08 -16.80
C HIS A 76 -9.34 -20.43 -17.16
N ASP A 77 -10.55 -20.68 -16.66
CA ASP A 77 -11.31 -21.92 -16.90
C ASP A 77 -11.72 -22.06 -18.38
N ARG A 78 -11.88 -20.94 -19.09
CA ARG A 78 -12.16 -20.93 -20.54
C ARG A 78 -10.95 -21.25 -21.41
N GLY A 79 -9.76 -21.41 -20.82
CA GLY A 79 -8.51 -21.65 -21.53
C GLY A 79 -8.04 -20.38 -22.24
N HIS A 80 -6.97 -19.79 -21.70
CA HIS A 80 -6.35 -18.56 -22.21
C HIS A 80 -5.86 -18.70 -23.65
#